data_AF-A0A0D3JBF4-F1
#
_entry.id   AF-A0A0D3JBF4-F1
#
_cell.length_a   1.000
_cell.length_b   1.000
_cell.length_c   1.000
_cell.angle_alpha   90.00
_cell.angle_beta   90.00
_cell.angle_gamma   90.00
#
_symmetry.space_group_name_H-M   'P 1'
#
loop_
_entity.id
_entity.type
_entity.pdbx_description
1 polymer ?
#
loop_
_entity_poly.entity_id
_entity_poly.type
_entity_poly.pdbx_seq_one_letter_code
_entity_poly.pdbx_strand_id
1 'polypeptide(L)'
;MPSKPAAPARPAKPAYKLQGSRKRRRHCTGLRLLALLGALLAAGAAAAFHARPQLWDTLKEAAGLRRTRRWAKLAEQQAAAAAATTKKAEAAPSVATRLFERAALPLVREYIISHYDDFAASKLTFRDLKEHLGSAMGMTYEELKSDELSAVIEDAVDAISTKCDSGKTDREQCASMLGYVPTGEA
;
A
#
# COMPACT_ATOMS: atom_id res chain seq x y z
N MET A 1 -9.13 7.58 57.66
CA MET A 1 -9.20 6.13 57.40
C MET A 1 -8.55 5.84 56.04
N PRO A 2 -7.60 4.91 55.98
CA PRO A 2 -6.91 4.54 54.75
C PRO A 2 -7.74 3.51 53.97
N SER A 3 -7.81 3.62 52.64
CA SER A 3 -8.17 2.50 51.77
C SER A 3 -7.53 2.73 50.39
N LYS A 4 -6.58 1.86 50.07
CA LYS A 4 -5.90 1.66 48.78
C LYS A 4 -5.98 0.14 48.52
N PRO A 5 -5.62 -0.38 47.34
CA PRO A 5 -6.12 -0.22 45.97
C PRO A 5 -6.72 -1.54 45.43
N ALA A 6 -7.27 -1.56 44.20
CA ALA A 6 -7.21 -2.76 43.36
C ALA A 6 -7.44 -2.44 41.85
N ALA A 7 -6.40 -2.67 41.05
CA ALA A 7 -6.44 -3.15 39.67
C ALA A 7 -5.47 -4.36 39.63
N PRO A 8 -5.37 -5.22 38.60
CA PRO A 8 -5.94 -5.16 37.23
C PRO A 8 -6.50 -6.51 36.70
N ALA A 9 -7.10 -6.55 35.49
CA ALA A 9 -7.06 -7.74 34.61
C ALA A 9 -7.64 -7.48 33.19
N ARG A 10 -6.79 -7.64 32.17
CA ARG A 10 -7.07 -8.27 30.85
C ARG A 10 -6.12 -9.48 30.78
N PRO A 11 -6.28 -10.53 29.94
CA PRO A 11 -7.00 -10.58 28.64
C PRO A 11 -7.75 -11.92 28.36
N ALA A 12 -8.45 -12.02 27.22
CA ALA A 12 -8.43 -13.21 26.33
C ALA A 12 -9.38 -13.08 25.13
N LYS A 13 -8.89 -13.46 23.94
CA LYS A 13 -9.62 -13.68 22.68
C LYS A 13 -9.51 -15.17 22.31
N PRO A 14 -10.32 -15.69 21.36
CA PRO A 14 -11.10 -16.91 21.54
C PRO A 14 -10.46 -18.20 21.02
N ALA A 15 -10.87 -19.33 21.62
CA ALA A 15 -10.59 -20.69 21.15
C ALA A 15 -11.72 -21.20 20.24
N TYR A 16 -11.36 -21.66 19.05
CA TYR A 16 -12.25 -22.33 18.09
C TYR A 16 -12.30 -23.84 18.36
N LYS A 17 -13.49 -24.42 18.20
CA LYS A 17 -13.86 -25.79 18.57
C LYS A 17 -13.20 -26.87 17.68
N LEU A 18 -12.75 -27.94 18.33
CA LEU A 18 -12.44 -29.25 17.75
C LEU A 18 -13.71 -30.13 17.64
N GLN A 19 -13.90 -30.71 16.44
CA GLN A 19 -14.02 -32.15 16.12
C GLN A 19 -15.10 -33.06 16.78
N GLY A 20 -15.79 -33.84 15.92
CA GLY A 20 -16.61 -35.04 16.22
C GLY A 20 -17.86 -35.07 15.34
N SER A 21 -18.29 -36.12 14.63
CA SER A 21 -18.32 -37.53 15.00
C SER A 21 -18.69 -38.45 13.81
N ARG A 22 -18.22 -39.70 13.89
CA ARG A 22 -18.38 -40.86 13.01
C ARG A 22 -19.84 -41.34 12.84
N LYS A 23 -20.18 -41.91 11.67
CA LYS A 23 -21.20 -42.99 11.56
C LYS A 23 -20.73 -44.10 10.61
N ARG A 24 -20.58 -45.29 11.17
CA ARG A 24 -20.40 -46.61 10.50
C ARG A 24 -21.75 -47.32 10.39
N ARG A 25 -21.77 -48.39 9.55
CA ARG A 25 -22.67 -49.57 9.47
C ARG A 25 -23.50 -49.57 8.16
N ARG A 26 -23.68 -50.67 7.42
CA ARG A 26 -23.53 -52.12 7.63
C ARG A 26 -23.03 -52.82 6.34
N HIS A 27 -22.36 -53.97 6.50
CA HIS A 27 -22.08 -54.98 5.49
C HIS A 27 -23.26 -55.95 5.28
N CYS A 28 -23.09 -56.85 4.30
CA CYS A 28 -23.90 -58.03 3.91
C CYS A 28 -24.91 -57.69 2.80
N THR A 29 -24.99 -58.35 1.65
CA THR A 29 -24.69 -59.76 1.30
C THR A 29 -24.95 -59.93 -0.21
N GLY A 30 -24.36 -60.96 -0.83
CA GLY A 30 -24.86 -61.53 -2.09
C GLY A 30 -24.05 -61.09 -3.30
N LEU A 31 -22.87 -61.65 -3.56
CA LEU A 31 -22.73 -63.06 -3.96
C LEU A 31 -23.75 -63.49 -5.05
N ARG A 32 -24.19 -62.58 -5.92
CA ARG A 32 -24.97 -62.90 -7.13
C ARG A 32 -24.65 -62.07 -8.37
N LEU A 33 -23.82 -61.04 -8.29
CA LEU A 33 -23.35 -60.32 -9.49
C LEU A 33 -22.00 -60.82 -10.05
N LEU A 34 -21.33 -61.72 -9.34
CA LEU A 34 -20.06 -62.33 -9.77
C LEU A 34 -20.21 -63.40 -10.87
N ALA A 35 -21.43 -63.79 -11.22
CA ALA A 35 -21.68 -64.81 -12.25
C ALA A 35 -22.16 -64.26 -13.61
N LEU A 36 -22.49 -62.96 -13.70
CA LEU A 36 -22.93 -62.34 -14.96
C LEU A 36 -21.92 -61.35 -15.57
N LEU A 37 -20.91 -60.92 -14.81
CA LEU A 37 -19.78 -60.15 -15.35
C LEU A 37 -18.71 -61.03 -16.02
N GLY A 38 -18.68 -62.34 -15.73
CA GLY A 38 -17.72 -63.27 -16.32
C GLY A 38 -17.89 -63.52 -17.82
N ALA A 39 -19.09 -63.26 -18.38
CA ALA A 39 -19.38 -63.52 -19.80
C ALA A 39 -19.28 -62.28 -20.71
N LEU A 40 -19.18 -61.06 -20.16
CA LEU A 40 -18.86 -59.85 -20.94
C LEU A 40 -17.35 -59.56 -21.02
N LEU A 41 -16.52 -60.26 -20.25
CA LEU A 41 -15.07 -60.06 -20.21
C LEU A 41 -14.28 -60.84 -21.28
N ALA A 42 -14.95 -61.68 -22.07
CA ALA A 42 -14.28 -62.49 -23.11
C ALA A 42 -14.31 -61.86 -24.53
N ALA A 43 -14.98 -60.71 -24.74
CA ALA A 43 -15.09 -60.06 -26.06
C ALA A 43 -14.58 -58.60 -26.11
N GLY A 44 -13.98 -58.08 -25.03
CA GLY A 44 -13.52 -56.68 -24.93
C GLY A 44 -12.03 -56.47 -24.67
N ALA A 45 -11.22 -57.54 -24.60
CA ALA A 45 -9.83 -57.45 -24.13
C ALA A 45 -8.77 -57.36 -25.23
N ALA A 46 -9.14 -57.31 -26.52
CA ALA A 46 -8.17 -57.24 -27.62
C ALA A 46 -7.91 -55.81 -28.14
N ALA A 47 -8.74 -54.81 -27.82
CA ALA A 47 -8.60 -53.45 -28.34
C ALA A 47 -8.04 -52.42 -27.33
N ALA A 48 -7.81 -52.79 -26.07
CA ALA A 48 -7.50 -51.83 -25.01
C ALA A 48 -6.03 -51.83 -24.53
N PHE A 49 -5.15 -52.62 -25.14
CA PHE A 49 -3.75 -52.77 -24.66
C PHE A 49 -2.67 -52.08 -25.52
N HIS A 50 -3.04 -51.39 -26.59
CA HIS A 50 -2.07 -50.61 -27.41
C HIS A 50 -2.25 -49.09 -27.34
N ALA A 51 -3.24 -48.58 -26.59
CA ALA A 51 -3.51 -47.14 -26.48
C ALA A 51 -3.18 -46.51 -25.11
N ARG A 52 -2.29 -47.13 -24.32
CA ARG A 52 -1.93 -46.68 -22.96
C ARG A 52 -0.64 -45.84 -22.80
N PRO A 53 0.38 -45.88 -23.69
CA PRO A 53 1.59 -45.06 -23.47
C PRO A 53 1.38 -43.57 -23.81
N GLN A 54 0.56 -43.25 -24.82
CA GLN A 54 0.37 -41.88 -25.32
C GLN A 54 -0.32 -40.92 -24.31
N LEU A 55 -1.09 -41.44 -23.36
CA LEU A 55 -1.83 -40.61 -22.40
C LEU A 55 -0.95 -40.14 -21.23
N TRP A 56 0.07 -40.92 -20.88
CA TRP A 56 1.04 -40.54 -19.85
C TRP A 56 2.04 -39.49 -20.33
N ASP A 57 2.41 -39.52 -21.61
CA ASP A 57 3.35 -38.57 -22.18
C ASP A 57 2.71 -37.18 -22.41
N THR A 58 1.45 -37.14 -22.89
CA THR A 58 0.67 -35.89 -22.97
C THR A 58 0.41 -35.26 -21.60
N LEU A 59 0.21 -36.06 -20.55
CA LEU A 59 0.10 -35.57 -19.18
C LEU A 59 1.43 -35.00 -18.64
N LYS A 60 2.57 -35.62 -18.97
CA LYS A 60 3.90 -35.10 -18.58
C LYS A 60 4.23 -33.80 -19.30
N GLU A 61 3.90 -33.69 -20.59
CA GLU A 61 4.05 -32.45 -21.35
C GLU A 61 3.16 -31.32 -20.78
N ALA A 62 1.88 -31.61 -20.52
CA ALA A 62 0.97 -30.64 -19.92
C ALA A 62 1.42 -30.21 -18.50
N ALA A 63 1.99 -31.12 -17.70
CA ALA A 63 2.56 -30.80 -16.40
C ALA A 63 3.88 -30.02 -16.49
N GLY A 64 4.68 -30.24 -17.55
CA GLY A 64 5.87 -29.45 -17.88
C GLY A 64 5.49 -28.01 -18.23
N LEU A 65 4.51 -27.83 -19.13
CA LEU A 65 3.96 -26.53 -19.55
C LEU A 65 3.36 -25.72 -18.40
N ARG A 66 2.70 -26.38 -17.43
CA ARG A 66 2.17 -25.70 -16.23
C ARG A 66 3.28 -25.25 -15.28
N ARG A 67 4.33 -26.06 -15.13
CA ARG A 67 5.50 -25.69 -14.33
C ARG A 67 6.19 -24.47 -14.95
N THR A 68 6.48 -24.49 -16.25
CA THR A 68 7.16 -23.37 -16.92
C THR A 68 6.35 -22.06 -16.85
N ARG A 69 5.02 -22.11 -17.02
CA ARG A 69 4.17 -20.92 -16.84
C ARG A 69 4.19 -20.36 -15.42
N ARG A 70 4.23 -21.21 -14.40
CA ARG A 70 4.32 -20.77 -13.00
C ARG A 70 5.67 -20.09 -12.72
N TRP A 71 6.76 -20.63 -13.27
CA TRP A 71 8.09 -20.03 -13.18
C TRP A 71 8.17 -18.69 -13.93
N ALA A 72 7.58 -18.59 -15.13
CA ALA A 72 7.52 -17.33 -15.87
C ALA A 72 6.76 -16.23 -15.12
N LYS A 73 5.61 -16.56 -14.50
CA LYS A 73 4.84 -15.61 -13.69
C LYS A 73 5.59 -15.16 -12.43
N LEU A 74 6.34 -16.06 -11.80
CA LEU A 74 7.19 -15.70 -10.66
C LEU A 74 8.36 -14.80 -11.09
N ALA A 75 8.98 -15.07 -12.25
CA ALA A 75 10.03 -14.22 -12.81
C ALA A 75 9.50 -12.83 -13.18
N GLU A 76 8.30 -12.73 -13.76
CA GLU A 76 7.63 -11.46 -14.06
C GLU A 76 7.29 -10.69 -12.78
N GLN A 77 6.78 -11.37 -11.75
CA GLN A 77 6.53 -10.74 -10.44
C GLN A 77 7.81 -10.28 -9.75
N GLN A 78 8.91 -11.03 -9.89
CA GLN A 78 10.21 -10.64 -9.36
C GLN A 78 10.82 -9.47 -10.14
N ALA A 79 10.65 -9.42 -11.47
CA ALA A 79 11.06 -8.28 -12.29
C ALA A 79 10.24 -7.02 -11.97
N ALA A 80 8.92 -7.16 -11.77
CA ALA A 80 8.06 -6.07 -11.34
C ALA A 80 8.40 -5.59 -9.92
N ALA A 81 8.69 -6.51 -9.00
CA ALA A 81 9.12 -6.17 -7.64
C ALA A 81 10.50 -5.50 -7.64
N ALA A 82 11.45 -6.00 -8.43
CA ALA A 82 12.78 -5.40 -8.59
C ALA A 82 12.69 -3.98 -9.19
N ALA A 83 11.86 -3.79 -10.22
CA ALA A 83 11.58 -2.48 -10.81
C ALA A 83 10.85 -1.53 -9.84
N ALA A 84 9.98 -2.06 -8.97
CA ALA A 84 9.34 -1.27 -7.92
C ALA A 84 10.34 -0.88 -6.81
N THR A 85 11.32 -1.73 -6.50
CA THR A 85 12.35 -1.41 -5.51
C THR A 85 13.38 -0.41 -6.02
N THR A 86 13.75 -0.43 -7.31
CA THR A 86 14.66 0.59 -7.86
C THR A 86 14.01 1.97 -7.93
N LYS A 87 12.70 2.06 -8.23
CA LYS A 87 11.97 3.34 -8.19
C LYS A 87 11.74 3.90 -6.77
N LYS A 88 11.92 3.09 -5.72
CA LYS A 88 11.66 3.49 -4.32
C LYS A 88 12.94 3.64 -3.48
N ALA A 89 14.08 3.21 -4.02
CA ALA A 89 15.38 3.28 -3.33
C ALA A 89 16.11 4.63 -3.54
N GLU A 90 15.69 5.42 -4.53
CA GLU A 90 15.91 6.88 -4.57
C GLU A 90 14.72 7.54 -3.86
N ALA A 91 14.84 8.46 -2.91
CA ALA A 91 15.99 9.12 -2.34
C ALA A 91 15.56 9.60 -0.95
N ALA A 92 16.35 9.33 0.10
CA ALA A 92 16.24 10.20 1.27
C ALA A 92 16.55 11.63 0.80
N PRO A 93 15.79 12.66 1.23
CA PRO A 93 16.00 14.02 0.77
C PRO A 93 17.45 14.41 0.99
N SER A 94 18.03 15.11 0.01
CA SER A 94 19.42 15.53 0.08
C SER A 94 19.65 16.44 1.30
N VAL A 95 20.91 16.60 1.72
CA VAL A 95 21.23 17.55 2.81
C VAL A 95 20.80 18.97 2.43
N ALA A 96 20.99 19.35 1.16
CA ALA A 96 20.57 20.65 0.65
C ALA A 96 19.05 20.82 0.78
N THR A 97 18.26 19.81 0.41
CA THR A 97 16.78 19.84 0.50
C THR A 97 16.29 19.96 1.94
N ARG A 98 16.93 19.27 2.88
CA ARG A 98 16.60 19.42 4.31
C ARG A 98 16.96 20.80 4.86
N LEU A 99 18.04 21.42 4.37
CA LEU A 99 18.39 22.80 4.75
C LEU A 99 17.39 23.79 4.15
N PHE A 100 17.03 23.60 2.88
CA PHE A 100 16.00 24.36 2.20
C PHE A 100 14.67 24.28 2.94
N GLU A 101 14.19 23.07 3.27
CA GLU A 101 12.95 22.86 4.01
C GLU A 101 12.92 23.65 5.34
N ARG A 102 14.01 23.60 6.11
CA ARG A 102 14.12 24.34 7.37
C ARG A 102 14.05 25.85 7.20
N ALA A 103 14.57 26.38 6.09
CA ALA A 103 14.55 27.81 5.78
C ALA A 103 13.21 28.25 5.16
N ALA A 104 12.66 27.46 4.24
CA ALA A 104 11.46 27.78 3.48
C ALA A 104 10.18 27.66 4.32
N LEU A 105 10.08 26.67 5.21
CA LEU A 105 8.82 26.42 5.95
C LEU A 105 8.32 27.61 6.78
N PRO A 106 9.16 28.33 7.56
CA PRO A 106 8.72 29.54 8.25
C PRO A 106 8.22 30.62 7.28
N LEU A 107 8.92 30.82 6.15
CA LEU A 107 8.57 31.81 5.14
C LEU A 107 7.25 31.48 4.42
N VAL A 108 7.01 30.21 4.11
CA VAL A 108 5.73 29.76 3.54
C VAL A 108 4.57 30.05 4.50
N ARG A 109 4.75 29.76 5.81
CA ARG A 109 3.73 30.05 6.83
C ARG A 109 3.47 31.54 6.94
N GLU A 110 4.54 32.33 7.01
CA GLU A 110 4.45 33.79 7.08
C GLU A 110 3.72 34.37 5.86
N TYR A 111 4.09 33.92 4.66
CA TYR A 111 3.48 34.37 3.42
C TYR A 111 1.98 34.05 3.36
N ILE A 112 1.59 32.80 3.72
CA ILE A 112 0.18 32.40 3.73
C ILE A 112 -0.60 33.17 4.80
N ILE A 113 -0.06 33.35 6.01
CA ILE A 113 -0.76 34.07 7.08
C ILE A 113 -0.85 35.57 6.79
N SER A 114 0.12 36.18 6.10
CA SER A 114 0.05 37.58 5.68
C SER A 114 -0.93 37.82 4.54
N HIS A 115 -1.14 36.82 3.67
CA HIS A 115 -2.08 36.87 2.53
C HIS A 115 -3.29 35.94 2.75
N TYR A 116 -3.75 35.83 3.99
CA TYR A 116 -4.71 34.79 4.38
C TYR A 116 -6.04 34.89 3.63
N ASP A 117 -6.53 36.10 3.35
CA ASP A 117 -7.79 36.30 2.65
C ASP A 117 -7.73 35.75 1.21
N ASP A 118 -6.60 35.93 0.53
CA ASP A 118 -6.36 35.38 -0.80
C ASP A 118 -6.16 33.86 -0.76
N PHE A 119 -5.50 33.34 0.27
CA PHE A 119 -5.39 31.90 0.51
C PHE A 119 -6.78 31.28 0.71
N ALA A 120 -7.61 31.85 1.59
CA ALA A 120 -8.97 31.37 1.87
C ALA A 120 -9.91 31.50 0.67
N ALA A 121 -9.69 32.51 -0.17
CA ALA A 121 -10.39 32.67 -1.44
C ALA A 121 -9.82 31.79 -2.59
N SER A 122 -8.80 30.97 -2.34
CA SER A 122 -8.09 30.18 -3.36
C SER A 122 -7.53 31.02 -4.52
N LYS A 123 -7.10 32.25 -4.23
CA LYS A 123 -6.52 33.21 -5.19
C LYS A 123 -5.00 33.30 -5.11
N LEU A 124 -4.40 32.85 -4.01
CA LEU A 124 -2.95 32.82 -3.85
C LEU A 124 -2.34 31.84 -4.86
N THR A 125 -1.42 32.30 -5.70
CA THR A 125 -0.78 31.42 -6.68
C THR A 125 0.54 30.87 -6.18
N PHE A 126 0.90 29.68 -6.69
CA PHE A 126 2.18 29.07 -6.40
C PHE A 126 3.37 29.88 -6.93
N ARG A 127 3.12 30.71 -7.96
CA ARG A 127 4.11 31.62 -8.51
C ARG A 127 4.44 32.73 -7.52
N ASP A 128 3.43 33.39 -6.95
CA ASP A 128 3.64 34.49 -6.01
C ASP A 128 4.41 34.03 -4.76
N LEU A 129 4.08 32.83 -4.26
CA LEU A 129 4.81 32.19 -3.16
C LEU A 129 6.29 31.93 -3.53
N LYS A 130 6.56 31.37 -4.71
CA LYS A 130 7.93 31.11 -5.16
C LYS A 130 8.72 32.39 -5.40
N GLU A 131 8.10 33.44 -5.93
CA GLU A 131 8.75 34.75 -6.09
C GLU A 131 9.11 35.36 -4.72
N HIS A 132 8.22 35.27 -3.73
CA HIS A 132 8.50 35.68 -2.36
C HIS A 132 9.66 34.88 -1.74
N LEU A 133 9.62 33.55 -1.84
CA LEU A 133 10.69 32.67 -1.38
C LEU A 133 12.03 32.97 -2.06
N GLY A 134 12.00 33.20 -3.37
CA GLY A 134 13.20 33.55 -4.14
C GLY A 134 13.85 34.83 -3.66
N SER A 135 13.04 35.88 -3.45
CA SER A 135 13.50 37.15 -2.89
C SER A 135 14.06 37.00 -1.48
N ALA A 136 13.42 36.20 -0.62
CA ALA A 136 13.82 36.03 0.78
C ALA A 136 15.10 35.20 0.95
N MET A 137 15.31 34.19 0.10
CA MET A 137 16.42 33.24 0.20
C MET A 137 17.56 33.51 -0.79
N GLY A 138 17.43 34.52 -1.66
CA GLY A 138 18.41 34.80 -2.72
C GLY A 138 18.45 33.72 -3.80
N MET A 139 17.31 33.09 -4.07
CA MET A 139 17.16 32.04 -5.08
C MET A 139 16.35 32.55 -6.27
N THR A 140 16.64 32.02 -7.44
CA THR A 140 15.85 32.31 -8.63
C THR A 140 14.55 31.49 -8.65
N TYR A 141 13.55 32.01 -9.35
CA TYR A 141 12.30 31.28 -9.59
C TYR A 141 12.53 29.91 -10.27
N GLU A 142 13.51 29.82 -11.18
CA GLU A 142 13.82 28.58 -11.89
C GLU A 142 14.46 27.52 -10.98
N GLU A 143 15.26 27.91 -9.99
CA GLU A 143 15.76 26.98 -8.97
C GLU A 143 14.60 26.42 -8.11
N LEU A 144 13.65 27.27 -7.72
CA LEU A 144 12.48 26.88 -6.93
C LEU A 144 11.43 26.07 -7.71
N LYS A 145 11.57 26.00 -9.04
CA LYS A 145 10.78 25.11 -9.89
C LYS A 145 11.35 23.70 -10.01
N SER A 146 12.60 23.48 -9.61
CA SER A 146 13.16 22.14 -9.62
C SER A 146 12.25 21.18 -8.86
N ASP A 147 12.07 19.96 -9.37
CA ASP A 147 11.10 19.00 -8.83
C ASP A 147 11.33 18.76 -7.31
N GLU A 148 12.59 18.71 -6.88
CA GLU A 148 12.95 18.47 -5.48
C GLU A 148 12.54 19.62 -4.55
N LEU A 149 12.81 20.87 -4.93
CA LEU A 149 12.44 22.03 -4.09
C LEU A 149 10.96 22.38 -4.22
N SER A 150 10.37 22.20 -5.42
CA SER A 150 8.93 22.39 -5.63
C SER A 150 8.13 21.45 -4.75
N ALA A 151 8.51 20.17 -4.68
CA ALA A 151 7.85 19.19 -3.83
C ALA A 151 7.84 19.62 -2.34
N VAL A 152 8.95 20.15 -1.83
CA VAL A 152 9.00 20.66 -0.44
C VAL A 152 8.03 21.82 -0.23
N ILE A 153 7.91 22.74 -1.19
CA ILE A 153 6.98 23.87 -1.10
C ILE A 153 5.54 23.37 -1.20
N GLU A 154 5.25 22.41 -2.09
CA GLU A 154 3.91 21.82 -2.28
C GLU A 154 3.46 21.10 -1.01
N ASP A 155 4.31 20.24 -0.46
CA ASP A 155 4.06 19.53 0.80
C ASP A 155 3.78 20.50 1.95
N ALA A 156 4.49 21.64 1.99
CA ALA A 156 4.28 22.68 3.00
C ALA A 156 2.90 23.34 2.86
N VAL A 157 2.52 23.72 1.64
CA VAL A 157 1.22 24.35 1.34
C VAL A 157 0.08 23.36 1.60
N ASP A 158 0.23 22.09 1.24
CA ASP A 158 -0.76 21.04 1.48
C ASP A 158 -0.94 20.77 2.98
N ALA A 159 0.16 20.74 3.74
CA ALA A 159 0.11 20.59 5.19
C ALA A 159 -0.61 21.77 5.85
N ILE A 160 -0.39 22.99 5.37
CA ILE A 160 -1.08 24.19 5.85
C ILE A 160 -2.56 24.16 5.47
N SER A 161 -2.87 23.83 4.22
CA SER A 161 -4.23 23.69 3.71
C SER A 161 -5.02 22.65 4.48
N THR A 162 -4.40 21.52 4.80
CA THR A 162 -5.01 20.48 5.64
C THR A 162 -5.29 21.00 7.05
N LYS A 163 -4.32 21.68 7.67
CA LYS A 163 -4.47 22.20 9.05
C LYS A 163 -5.50 23.31 9.16
N CYS A 164 -5.58 24.19 8.16
CA CYS A 164 -6.45 25.36 8.19
C CYS A 164 -7.77 25.15 7.42
N ASP A 165 -8.10 23.89 7.10
CA ASP A 165 -9.29 23.49 6.33
C ASP A 165 -9.47 24.34 5.05
N SER A 166 -8.39 24.47 4.27
CA SER A 166 -8.35 25.26 3.03
C SER A 166 -8.88 26.69 3.20
N GLY A 167 -8.57 27.31 4.35
CA GLY A 167 -8.96 28.69 4.66
C GLY A 167 -10.36 28.86 5.25
N LYS A 168 -11.07 27.77 5.58
CA LYS A 168 -12.33 27.85 6.33
C LYS A 168 -12.12 28.12 7.82
N THR A 169 -10.92 27.82 8.33
CA THR A 169 -10.55 28.19 9.70
C THR A 169 -10.28 29.70 9.76
N ASP A 170 -10.60 30.34 10.88
CA ASP A 170 -10.23 31.75 11.07
C ASP A 170 -8.70 31.94 11.01
N ARG A 171 -8.24 33.11 10.54
CA ARG A 171 -6.82 33.44 10.38
C ARG A 171 -6.04 33.26 11.68
N GLU A 172 -6.55 33.75 12.80
CA GLU A 172 -5.87 33.70 14.10
C GLU A 172 -5.77 32.26 14.60
N GLN A 173 -6.86 31.50 14.44
CA GLN A 173 -6.87 30.08 14.78
C GLN A 173 -5.90 29.28 13.90
N CYS A 174 -5.85 29.54 12.59
CA CYS A 174 -4.89 28.95 11.68
C CYS A 174 -3.45 29.28 12.09
N ALA A 175 -3.14 30.56 12.34
CA ALA A 175 -1.82 30.99 12.80
C ALA A 175 -1.38 30.26 14.08
N SER A 176 -2.29 30.16 15.06
CA SER A 176 -2.04 29.41 16.29
C SER A 176 -1.73 27.92 16.04
N MET A 177 -2.49 27.25 15.17
CA MET A 177 -2.25 25.83 14.83
C MET A 177 -0.93 25.60 14.07
N LEU A 178 -0.47 26.60 13.31
CA LEU A 178 0.80 26.57 12.62
C LEU A 178 1.99 26.93 13.53
N GLY A 179 1.73 27.37 14.76
CA GLY A 179 2.75 27.93 15.65
C GLY A 179 3.39 29.19 15.07
N TYR A 180 2.65 29.94 14.24
CA TYR A 180 3.12 31.20 13.69
C TYR A 180 3.03 32.28 14.77
N VAL A 181 4.16 32.88 15.07
CA VAL A 181 4.24 34.08 15.91
C VAL A 181 4.54 35.23 14.97
N PRO A 182 3.70 36.28 14.90
CA PRO A 182 4.02 37.45 14.09
C PRO A 182 5.36 37.99 14.56
N THR A 183 6.34 38.06 13.65
CA THR A 183 7.55 38.83 13.91
C THR A 183 7.12 40.29 13.88
N GLY A 184 6.78 40.82 15.06
CA GLY A 184 6.43 42.23 15.23
C GLY A 184 7.51 43.11 14.63
N GLU A 185 7.06 44.14 13.92
CA GLU A 185 7.86 45.26 13.44
C GLU A 185 8.88 45.69 14.51
N ALA A 186 10.15 45.75 14.12
CA ALA A 186 11.17 46.49 14.85
C ALA A 186 11.18 47.95 14.37
#